data_AF-A0A239M495-F1
#
_entry.id   AF-A0A239M495-F1
#
_cell.length_a   1.000
_cell.length_b   1.000
_cell.length_c   1.000
_cell.angle_alpha   90.00
_cell.angle_beta   90.00
_cell.angle_gamma   90.00
#
_symmetry.space_group_name_H-M   'P 1'
#
loop_
_entity.id
_entity.type
_entity.pdbx_description
1 polymer ?
#
loop_
_entity_poly.entity_id
_entity_poly.type
_entity_poly.pdbx_seq_one_letter_code
_entity_poly.pdbx_strand_id
1 'polypeptide(L)'
;MKPTNNYLRLTIKSISILALVFLFACSNTKDGAEKDFEKQKQEIVTDLEKMKSSVEDAIEKVEDELDINEGPVERTLEEAKAELEQKKNDLNNAIDKAKNATKENWNEVKTDVNEAMTEIEEGYNKVKQDIKETIDDLG
;
A
#
# COMPACT_ATOMS: atom_id res chain seq x y z
N MET A 1 83.72 7.60 -16.49
CA MET A 1 83.59 6.41 -15.62
C MET A 1 82.42 6.69 -14.67
N LYS A 2 81.35 5.89 -14.74
CA LYS A 2 80.06 6.14 -14.07
C LYS A 2 80.07 5.64 -12.61
N PRO A 3 79.35 6.28 -11.69
CA PRO A 3 79.07 5.71 -10.37
C PRO A 3 77.83 4.79 -10.45
N THR A 4 77.91 3.61 -9.84
CA THR A 4 76.75 2.74 -9.57
C THR A 4 76.49 2.72 -8.07
N ASN A 5 75.36 3.31 -7.69
CA ASN A 5 74.77 3.19 -6.36
C ASN A 5 74.16 1.79 -6.20
N ASN A 6 74.55 1.08 -5.14
CA ASN A 6 73.89 -0.16 -4.72
C ASN A 6 73.25 0.05 -3.34
N TYR A 7 72.05 0.64 -3.36
CA TYR A 7 71.08 0.57 -2.28
C TYR A 7 70.36 -0.78 -2.35
N LEU A 8 70.97 -1.86 -1.89
CA LEU A 8 70.25 -3.13 -1.79
C LEU A 8 70.96 -4.07 -0.83
N ARG A 9 70.52 -4.04 0.43
CA ARG A 9 70.34 -5.20 1.33
C ARG A 9 70.06 -4.67 2.74
N LEU A 10 68.80 -4.31 2.97
CA LEU A 10 68.24 -4.28 4.31
C LEU A 10 67.09 -5.26 4.33
N THR A 11 67.27 -6.27 5.17
CA THR A 11 66.46 -7.46 5.33
C THR A 11 65.06 -7.11 5.81
N ILE A 12 64.08 -7.18 4.90
CA ILE A 12 62.66 -7.16 5.24
C ILE A 12 62.30 -8.57 5.71
N LYS A 13 62.54 -8.83 6.99
CA LYS A 13 61.78 -9.82 7.76
C LYS A 13 60.82 -9.02 8.64
N SER A 14 59.59 -9.53 8.70
CA SER A 14 58.50 -9.14 9.59
C SER A 14 57.48 -8.13 9.05
N ILE A 15 56.23 -8.50 9.33
CA ILE A 15 54.97 -7.74 9.24
C ILE A 15 54.31 -7.85 7.84
N SER A 16 53.94 -9.04 7.36
CA SER A 16 52.60 -9.64 7.57
C SER A 16 51.70 -8.95 8.60
N ILE A 17 50.44 -8.72 8.24
CA ILE A 17 49.35 -8.08 8.99
C ILE A 17 49.13 -6.61 8.60
N LEU A 18 48.50 -6.39 7.45
CA LEU A 18 47.54 -5.28 7.27
C LEU A 18 46.56 -5.60 6.12
N ALA A 19 45.86 -6.73 6.24
CA ALA A 19 44.87 -7.16 5.24
C ALA A 19 43.62 -7.75 5.91
N LEU A 20 43.09 -7.12 6.96
CA LEU A 20 41.86 -7.58 7.64
C LEU A 20 41.03 -6.42 8.24
N VAL A 21 40.78 -5.35 7.48
CA VAL A 21 39.78 -4.33 7.88
C VAL A 21 38.93 -3.90 6.69
N PHE A 22 38.22 -4.85 6.06
CA PHE A 22 37.10 -4.55 5.14
C PHE A 22 36.07 -5.70 5.09
N LEU A 23 35.81 -6.38 6.22
CA LEU A 23 34.79 -7.45 6.29
C LEU A 23 33.60 -7.15 7.22
N PHE A 24 33.43 -5.91 7.69
CA PHE A 24 32.30 -5.51 8.55
C PHE A 24 31.31 -4.55 7.88
N ALA A 25 31.10 -4.69 6.57
CA ALA A 25 30.13 -3.86 5.85
C ALA A 25 29.35 -4.69 4.83
N CYS A 26 28.61 -5.71 5.29
CA CYS A 26 27.43 -6.30 4.61
C CYS A 26 26.91 -7.55 5.36
N SER A 27 26.32 -7.39 6.56
CA SER A 27 25.65 -8.53 7.22
C SER A 27 24.24 -8.26 7.75
N ASN A 28 23.67 -7.07 7.58
CA ASN A 28 22.36 -6.72 8.19
C ASN A 28 21.29 -6.24 7.20
N THR A 29 21.50 -6.33 5.89
CA THR A 29 20.58 -5.72 4.91
C THR A 29 19.34 -6.54 4.57
N LYS A 30 19.33 -7.85 4.85
CA LYS A 30 18.18 -8.74 4.50
C LYS A 30 17.04 -8.65 5.51
N ASP A 31 17.32 -8.66 6.81
CA ASP A 31 16.28 -8.63 7.85
C ASP A 31 15.53 -7.29 7.91
N GLY A 32 16.19 -6.18 7.54
CA GLY A 32 15.57 -4.86 7.49
C GLY A 32 14.56 -4.72 6.34
N ALA A 33 14.94 -5.18 5.14
CA ALA A 33 14.08 -5.14 3.96
C ALA A 33 12.88 -6.09 4.07
N GLU A 34 13.06 -7.26 4.72
CA GLU A 34 11.97 -8.20 5.03
C GLU A 34 10.90 -7.55 5.92
N LYS A 35 11.33 -6.96 7.04
CA LYS A 35 10.42 -6.34 8.01
C LYS A 35 9.72 -5.12 7.45
N ASP A 36 10.41 -4.33 6.64
CA ASP A 36 9.83 -3.14 6.02
C ASP A 36 8.73 -3.51 5.02
N PHE A 37 8.96 -4.52 4.19
CA PHE A 37 7.94 -5.03 3.26
C PHE A 37 6.70 -5.55 3.99
N GLU A 38 6.87 -6.44 4.97
CA GLU A 38 5.72 -6.99 5.72
C GLU A 38 4.94 -5.91 6.47
N LYS A 39 5.64 -4.91 7.03
CA LYS A 39 5.01 -3.77 7.69
C LYS A 39 4.17 -2.94 6.71
N GLN A 40 4.74 -2.53 5.57
CA GLN A 40 4.01 -1.76 4.56
C GLN A 40 2.80 -2.53 4.02
N LYS A 41 2.96 -3.85 3.81
CA LYS A 41 1.88 -4.73 3.38
C LYS A 41 0.75 -4.78 4.39
N GLN A 42 1.08 -4.93 5.66
CA GLN A 42 0.09 -4.93 6.74
C GLN A 42 -0.63 -3.58 6.86
N GLU A 43 0.09 -2.46 6.74
CA GLU A 43 -0.49 -1.11 6.78
C GLU A 43 -1.52 -0.91 5.66
N ILE A 44 -1.15 -1.22 4.40
CA ILE A 44 -2.06 -1.09 3.26
C ILE A 44 -3.29 -2.00 3.40
N VAL A 45 -3.09 -3.26 3.79
CA VAL A 45 -4.22 -4.18 4.02
C VAL A 45 -5.15 -3.66 5.11
N THR A 46 -4.59 -3.12 6.19
CA THR A 46 -5.37 -2.56 7.31
C THR A 46 -6.19 -1.36 6.84
N ASP A 47 -5.61 -0.47 6.03
CA ASP A 47 -6.33 0.71 5.55
C ASP A 47 -7.44 0.33 4.56
N LEU A 48 -7.19 -0.63 3.66
CA LEU A 48 -8.21 -1.21 2.79
C LEU A 48 -9.37 -1.85 3.57
N GLU A 49 -9.07 -2.60 4.64
CA GLU A 49 -10.10 -3.20 5.49
C GLU A 49 -10.94 -2.14 6.23
N LYS A 50 -10.34 -1.01 6.65
CA LYS A 50 -11.10 0.13 7.23
C LYS A 50 -12.01 0.80 6.21
N MET A 51 -11.53 1.02 4.98
CA MET A 51 -12.37 1.57 3.91
C MET A 51 -13.52 0.63 3.58
N LYS A 52 -13.26 -0.68 3.55
CA LYS A 52 -14.30 -1.69 3.34
C LYS A 52 -15.38 -1.63 4.41
N SER A 53 -14.99 -1.57 5.68
CA SER A 53 -15.95 -1.40 6.79
C SER A 53 -16.77 -0.12 6.63
N SER A 54 -16.15 0.99 6.20
CA SER A 54 -16.87 2.26 5.98
C SER A 54 -17.88 2.18 4.83
N VAL A 55 -17.55 1.43 3.77
CA VAL A 55 -18.48 1.16 2.65
C VAL A 55 -19.61 0.23 3.11
N GLU A 56 -19.32 -0.80 3.91
CA GLU A 56 -20.35 -1.69 4.49
C GLU A 56 -21.33 -0.92 5.38
N ASP A 57 -20.84 -0.04 6.25
CA ASP A 57 -21.67 0.84 7.08
C ASP A 57 -22.55 1.79 6.25
N ALA A 58 -22.08 2.20 5.06
CA ALA A 58 -22.86 3.06 4.16
C ALA A 58 -23.93 2.26 3.41
N ILE A 59 -23.64 1.01 3.01
CA ILE A 59 -24.64 0.11 2.43
C ILE A 59 -25.78 -0.11 3.42
N GLU A 60 -25.47 -0.41 4.69
CA GLU A 60 -26.48 -0.61 5.74
C GLU A 60 -27.39 0.62 5.89
N LYS A 61 -26.81 1.83 5.90
CA LYS A 61 -27.60 3.07 5.96
C LYS A 61 -28.49 3.28 4.74
N VAL A 62 -28.00 2.95 3.54
CA VAL A 62 -28.81 3.06 2.32
C VAL A 62 -29.96 2.05 2.34
N GLU A 63 -29.72 0.84 2.86
CA GLU A 63 -30.77 -0.17 3.08
C GLU A 63 -31.83 0.33 4.07
N ASP A 64 -31.41 0.90 5.20
CA ASP A 64 -32.34 1.50 6.17
C ASP A 64 -33.19 2.62 5.55
N GLU A 65 -32.60 3.48 4.72
CA GLU A 65 -33.33 4.55 4.03
C GLU A 65 -34.27 4.01 2.93
N LEU A 66 -33.91 2.93 2.24
CA LEU A 66 -34.78 2.25 1.28
C LEU A 66 -36.03 1.67 1.94
N ASP A 67 -35.89 1.13 3.16
CA ASP A 67 -37.02 0.57 3.91
C ASP A 67 -38.03 1.65 4.37
N ILE A 68 -37.61 2.92 4.41
CA ILE A 68 -38.42 4.05 4.92
C ILE A 68 -39.00 4.89 3.78
N ASN A 69 -38.32 5.01 2.64
CA ASN A 69 -38.69 5.93 1.56
C ASN A 69 -39.24 5.19 0.33
N GLU A 70 -40.40 5.61 -0.19
CA GLU A 70 -40.98 5.09 -1.44
C GLU A 70 -40.88 6.13 -2.59
N GLY A 71 -40.77 5.67 -3.83
CA GLY A 71 -40.93 6.53 -5.03
C GLY A 71 -39.61 6.98 -5.68
N PRO A 72 -39.45 8.24 -6.14
CA PRO A 72 -38.24 8.68 -6.85
C PRO A 72 -36.94 8.53 -6.04
N VAL A 73 -37.05 8.62 -4.71
CA VAL A 73 -35.96 8.43 -3.74
C VAL A 73 -35.40 7.00 -3.79
N GLU A 74 -36.31 6.03 -3.89
CA GLU A 74 -36.03 4.61 -3.89
C GLU A 74 -35.06 4.25 -5.01
N ARG A 75 -35.31 4.75 -6.24
CA ARG A 75 -34.40 4.46 -7.37
C ARG A 75 -33.00 5.00 -7.16
N THR A 76 -32.86 6.24 -6.66
CA THR A 76 -31.53 6.80 -6.39
C THR A 76 -30.81 6.02 -5.29
N LEU A 77 -31.53 5.60 -4.25
CA LEU A 77 -30.95 4.79 -3.18
C LEU A 77 -30.58 3.37 -3.66
N GLU A 78 -31.36 2.74 -4.54
CA GLU A 78 -31.02 1.47 -5.18
C GLU A 78 -29.75 1.59 -6.04
N GLU A 79 -29.63 2.67 -6.83
CA GLU A 79 -28.44 2.96 -7.63
C GLU A 79 -27.22 3.19 -6.72
N ALA A 80 -27.37 3.99 -5.67
CA ALA A 80 -26.33 4.23 -4.67
C ALA A 80 -25.87 2.94 -3.99
N LYS A 81 -26.82 2.06 -3.61
CA LYS A 81 -26.51 0.75 -3.02
C LYS A 81 -25.69 -0.10 -3.99
N ALA A 82 -26.11 -0.18 -5.26
CA ALA A 82 -25.41 -0.95 -6.27
C ALA A 82 -23.98 -0.43 -6.51
N GLU A 83 -23.79 0.90 -6.55
CA GLU A 83 -22.46 1.52 -6.65
C GLU A 83 -21.59 1.17 -5.43
N LEU A 84 -22.13 1.26 -4.21
CA LEU A 84 -21.39 0.89 -2.99
C LEU A 84 -21.02 -0.60 -2.96
N GLU A 85 -21.91 -1.50 -3.39
CA GLU A 85 -21.62 -2.93 -3.50
C GLU A 85 -20.48 -3.19 -4.51
N GLN A 86 -20.46 -2.47 -5.63
CA GLN A 86 -19.35 -2.54 -6.57
C GLN A 86 -18.04 -2.07 -5.91
N LYS A 87 -18.04 -0.93 -5.21
CA LYS A 87 -16.85 -0.44 -4.50
C LYS A 87 -16.36 -1.41 -3.41
N LYS A 88 -17.27 -2.08 -2.71
CA LYS A 88 -16.94 -3.15 -1.77
C LYS A 88 -16.21 -4.31 -2.46
N ASN A 89 -16.64 -4.69 -3.66
CA ASN A 89 -15.98 -5.73 -4.46
C ASN A 89 -14.59 -5.28 -4.94
N ASP A 90 -14.46 -4.03 -5.37
CA ASP A 90 -13.16 -3.46 -5.76
C ASP A 90 -12.17 -3.44 -4.58
N LEU A 91 -12.65 -3.11 -3.37
CA LEU A 91 -11.86 -3.20 -2.13
C LEU A 91 -11.44 -4.63 -1.81
N ASN A 92 -12.34 -5.62 -1.94
CA ASN A 92 -11.97 -7.03 -1.75
C ASN A 92 -10.85 -7.45 -2.73
N ASN A 93 -10.96 -7.06 -4.00
CA ASN A 93 -9.93 -7.34 -5.00
C ASN A 93 -8.60 -6.67 -4.66
N ALA A 94 -8.61 -5.41 -4.20
CA ALA A 94 -7.41 -4.69 -3.77
C ALA A 94 -6.76 -5.34 -2.55
N ILE A 95 -7.57 -5.78 -1.57
CA ILE A 95 -7.12 -6.51 -0.38
C ILE A 95 -6.42 -7.80 -0.79
N ASP A 96 -7.04 -8.58 -1.70
CA ASP A 96 -6.48 -9.84 -2.16
C ASP A 96 -5.18 -9.63 -2.96
N LYS A 97 -5.10 -8.59 -3.81
CA LYS A 97 -3.86 -8.21 -4.49
C LYS A 97 -2.75 -7.86 -3.49
N ALA A 98 -3.05 -7.01 -2.50
CA ALA A 98 -2.08 -6.61 -1.48
C ALA A 98 -1.62 -7.81 -0.63
N LYS A 99 -2.54 -8.68 -0.21
CA LYS A 99 -2.23 -9.90 0.58
C LYS A 99 -1.38 -10.90 -0.19
N ASN A 100 -1.56 -11.02 -1.51
CA ASN A 100 -0.80 -11.93 -2.36
C ASN A 100 0.46 -11.32 -2.97
N ALA A 101 0.75 -10.03 -2.70
CA ALA A 101 1.95 -9.39 -3.18
C ALA A 101 3.23 -10.03 -2.60
N THR A 102 4.26 -10.04 -3.44
CA THR A 102 5.63 -10.45 -3.16
C THR A 102 6.52 -9.21 -3.08
N LYS A 103 7.77 -9.36 -2.65
CA LYS A 103 8.71 -8.23 -2.62
C LYS A 103 9.05 -7.74 -4.02
N GLU A 104 9.13 -8.66 -4.97
CA GLU A 104 9.51 -8.39 -6.35
C GLU A 104 8.48 -7.51 -7.07
N ASN A 105 7.19 -7.68 -6.76
CA ASN A 105 6.10 -6.90 -7.38
C ASN A 105 5.46 -5.87 -6.43
N TRP A 106 6.00 -5.66 -5.22
CA TRP A 106 5.38 -4.83 -4.20
C TRP A 106 5.11 -3.40 -4.66
N ASN A 107 6.08 -2.78 -5.34
CA ASN A 107 5.96 -1.39 -5.79
C ASN A 107 4.84 -1.21 -6.82
N GLU A 108 4.66 -2.18 -7.72
CA GLU A 108 3.58 -2.17 -8.70
C GLU A 108 2.23 -2.36 -8.01
N VAL A 109 2.09 -3.39 -7.17
CA VAL A 109 0.86 -3.64 -6.41
C VAL A 109 0.49 -2.44 -5.53
N LYS A 110 1.48 -1.79 -4.90
CA LYS A 110 1.26 -0.60 -4.09
C LYS A 110 0.70 0.56 -4.93
N THR A 111 1.23 0.79 -6.12
CA THR A 111 0.70 1.82 -7.03
C THR A 111 -0.73 1.50 -7.43
N ASP A 112 -0.99 0.29 -7.93
CA ASP A 112 -2.33 -0.16 -8.34
C ASP A 112 -3.36 -0.04 -7.22
N VAL A 113 -2.98 -0.44 -6.00
CA VAL A 113 -3.84 -0.36 -4.82
C VAL A 113 -4.11 1.09 -4.44
N ASN A 114 -3.11 1.97 -4.46
CA ASN A 114 -3.31 3.38 -4.12
C ASN A 114 -4.20 4.11 -5.14
N GLU A 115 -4.06 3.77 -6.43
CA GLU A 115 -4.94 4.28 -7.48
C GLU A 115 -6.37 3.79 -7.25
N ALA A 116 -6.56 2.48 -7.01
CA ALA A 116 -7.87 1.92 -6.69
C ALA A 116 -8.49 2.56 -5.43
N MET A 117 -7.70 2.78 -4.37
CA MET A 117 -8.16 3.46 -3.16
C MET A 117 -8.69 4.87 -3.45
N THR A 118 -7.99 5.61 -4.30
CA THR A 118 -8.40 6.97 -4.70
C THR A 118 -9.71 6.93 -5.48
N GLU A 119 -9.84 6.04 -6.47
CA GLU A 119 -11.07 5.87 -7.26
C GLU A 119 -12.28 5.38 -6.41
N ILE A 120 -11.99 4.58 -5.38
CA ILE A 120 -13.00 4.13 -4.42
C ILE A 120 -13.43 5.30 -3.53
N GLU A 121 -12.50 6.08 -3.00
CA GLU A 121 -12.79 7.23 -2.14
C GLU A 121 -13.58 8.31 -2.90
N GLU A 122 -13.20 8.62 -4.14
CA GLU A 122 -13.93 9.57 -4.99
C GLU A 122 -15.35 9.09 -5.28
N GLY A 123 -15.52 7.82 -5.68
CA GLY A 123 -16.83 7.25 -5.94
C GLY A 123 -17.71 7.18 -4.69
N TYR A 124 -17.13 6.80 -3.55
CA TYR A 124 -17.83 6.79 -2.26
C TYR A 124 -18.31 8.18 -1.85
N ASN A 125 -17.47 9.20 -2.01
CA ASN A 125 -17.84 10.58 -1.72
C ASN A 125 -18.93 11.10 -2.65
N LYS A 126 -18.91 10.70 -3.92
CA LYS A 126 -19.97 11.02 -4.88
C LYS A 126 -21.29 10.40 -4.47
N VAL A 127 -21.32 9.10 -4.17
CA VAL A 127 -22.55 8.43 -3.68
C VAL A 127 -23.12 9.14 -2.45
N LYS A 128 -22.26 9.48 -1.49
CA LYS A 128 -22.67 10.21 -0.28
C LYS A 128 -23.28 11.58 -0.61
N GLN A 129 -22.76 12.28 -1.61
CA GLN A 129 -23.31 13.55 -2.08
C GLN A 129 -24.66 13.35 -2.76
N ASP A 130 -24.78 12.38 -3.67
CA ASP A 130 -26.01 12.11 -4.43
C ASP A 130 -27.17 11.73 -3.49
N ILE A 131 -26.90 10.90 -2.47
CA ILE A 131 -27.88 10.57 -1.42
C ILE A 131 -28.30 11.83 -0.66
N LYS A 132 -27.33 12.64 -0.23
CA LYS A 132 -27.61 13.84 0.56
C LYS A 132 -28.47 14.84 -0.23
N GLU A 133 -28.10 15.12 -1.47
CA GLU A 133 -28.86 16.04 -2.33
C GLU A 133 -30.30 15.53 -2.54
N THR A 134 -30.46 14.23 -2.76
CA THR A 134 -31.79 13.63 -2.93
C THR A 134 -32.65 13.77 -1.67
N ILE A 135 -32.10 13.53 -0.49
CA ILE A 135 -32.82 13.67 0.78
C ILE A 135 -33.16 15.14 1.06
N ASP A 136 -32.20 16.04 0.86
CA ASP A 136 -32.38 17.48 1.10
C ASP A 136 -33.44 18.09 0.17
N ASP A 137 -33.56 17.62 -1.09
CA ASP A 137 -34.56 18.11 -2.06
C ASP A 137 -36.01 17.68 -1.74
N LEU A 138 -36.21 16.74 -0.81
CA LEU A 138 -37.52 16.19 -0.42
C LEU A 138 -38.06 16.79 0.89
N GLY A 139 -37.20 17.42 1.69
CA GLY A 139 -37.53 18.06 2.97
C GLY A 139 -37.99 19.51 2.85
#